data_AF-A0A2A9NBE4-F1
#
_entry.id   AF-A0A2A9NBE4-F1
#
_cell.length_a   1.000
_cell.length_b   1.000
_cell.length_c   1.000
_cell.angle_alpha   90.00
_cell.angle_beta   90.00
_cell.angle_gamma   90.00
#
_symmetry.space_group_name_H-M   'P 1'
#
loop_
_entity.id
_entity.type
_entity.pdbx_description
1 polymer ?
#
loop_
_entity_poly.entity_id
_entity_poly.type
_entity_poly.pdbx_seq_one_letter_code
_entity_poly.pdbx_strand_id
1 'polypeptide(L)'
;PQRPPPTVHELAERALDNLYDENKPLKHYLRVAERYRKDAKDYYSKGDLENAFILFARAATLVLDKLPTHRDYYTLLSTTQRSNLSWNGQNIVDNLSDLKIKLINQYDEWLRAHPETEHSD
;
A
#
# COMPACT_ATOMS: atom_id res chain seq x y z
N PRO A 1 -5.91 -24.06 -16.71
CA PRO A 1 -4.78 -23.65 -15.85
C PRO A 1 -5.21 -22.57 -14.85
N GLN A 2 -5.00 -22.82 -13.55
CA GLN A 2 -5.19 -21.81 -12.51
C GLN A 2 -4.07 -20.76 -12.65
N ARG A 3 -4.43 -19.47 -12.65
CA ARG A 3 -3.44 -18.38 -12.74
C ARG A 3 -2.64 -18.32 -11.42
N PRO A 4 -1.32 -18.05 -11.45
CA PRO A 4 -0.55 -17.80 -10.24
C PRO A 4 -1.13 -16.62 -9.45
N PRO A 5 -1.05 -16.64 -8.11
CA PRO A 5 -1.33 -15.46 -7.31
C PRO A 5 -0.35 -14.34 -7.69
N PRO A 6 -0.76 -13.05 -7.62
CA PRO A 6 0.12 -11.95 -7.92
C PRO A 6 1.33 -11.89 -6.98
N THR A 7 2.48 -11.52 -7.52
CA THR A 7 3.68 -11.24 -6.73
C THR A 7 3.51 -9.92 -5.97
N VAL A 8 4.28 -9.75 -4.89
CA VAL A 8 4.35 -8.48 -4.14
C VAL A 8 4.75 -7.31 -5.05
N HIS A 9 5.59 -7.58 -6.06
CA HIS A 9 6.00 -6.57 -7.03
C HIS A 9 4.80 -6.08 -7.87
N GLU A 10 4.04 -7.00 -8.46
CA GLU A 10 2.84 -6.66 -9.24
C GLU A 10 1.80 -5.92 -8.38
N LEU A 11 1.63 -6.31 -7.11
CA LEU A 11 0.74 -5.61 -6.19
C LEU A 11 1.22 -4.20 -5.87
N ALA A 12 2.54 -3.99 -5.75
CA ALA A 12 3.12 -2.67 -5.54
C ALA A 12 2.93 -1.77 -6.78
N GLU A 13 3.08 -2.30 -7.99
CA GLU A 13 2.79 -1.56 -9.22
C GLU A 13 1.32 -1.11 -9.28
N ARG A 14 0.38 -2.01 -8.96
CA ARG A 14 -1.06 -1.68 -8.87
C ARG A 14 -1.35 -0.60 -7.83
N ALA A 15 -0.58 -0.58 -6.74
CA ALA A 15 -0.73 0.45 -5.72
C ALA A 15 -0.36 1.85 -6.25
N LEU A 16 0.64 1.96 -7.12
CA LEU A 16 1.11 3.25 -7.66
C LEU A 16 0.22 3.80 -8.78
N ASP A 17 -0.58 2.96 -9.43
CA ASP A 17 -1.43 3.38 -10.54
C ASP A 17 -2.45 4.47 -10.15
N ASN A 18 -2.44 5.57 -10.91
CA ASN A 18 -3.34 6.72 -10.76
C ASN A 18 -3.48 7.27 -9.32
N LEU A 19 -2.41 7.15 -8.52
CA LEU A 19 -2.46 7.41 -7.08
C LEU A 19 -2.52 8.91 -6.72
N TYR A 20 -1.88 9.77 -7.50
CA TYR A 20 -1.64 11.17 -7.14
C TYR A 20 -1.66 12.11 -8.34
N ASP A 21 -2.29 13.26 -8.14
CA ASP A 21 -2.40 14.41 -9.04
C ASP A 21 -2.19 15.70 -8.22
N GLU A 22 -1.10 16.40 -8.51
CA GLU A 22 -0.64 17.59 -7.79
C GLU A 22 -1.60 18.78 -7.85
N ASN A 23 -2.55 18.78 -8.78
CA ASN A 23 -3.52 19.86 -8.92
C ASN A 23 -4.65 19.75 -7.88
N LYS A 24 -4.88 18.56 -7.31
CA LYS A 24 -5.92 18.37 -6.30
C LYS A 24 -5.49 18.92 -4.94
N PRO A 25 -6.42 19.44 -4.11
CA PRO A 25 -6.08 20.03 -2.82
C PRO A 25 -5.45 19.04 -1.83
N LEU A 26 -4.49 19.48 -1.02
CA LEU A 26 -3.87 18.68 0.05
C LEU A 26 -4.89 17.93 0.93
N LYS A 27 -5.97 18.62 1.35
CA LYS A 27 -7.04 18.05 2.17
C LYS A 27 -7.78 16.89 1.50
N HIS A 28 -7.80 16.83 0.17
CA HIS A 28 -8.33 15.68 -0.56
C HIS A 28 -7.49 14.43 -0.26
N TYR A 29 -6.17 14.53 -0.45
CA TYR A 29 -5.26 13.39 -0.25
C TYR A 29 -5.13 12.96 1.20
N LEU A 30 -5.22 13.87 2.17
CA LEU A 30 -5.30 13.49 3.59
C LEU A 30 -6.50 12.58 3.87
N ARG A 31 -7.68 12.89 3.30
CA ARG A 31 -8.87 12.04 3.46
C ARG A 31 -8.76 10.73 2.68
N VAL A 32 -8.15 10.77 1.50
CA VAL A 32 -7.94 9.58 0.66
C VAL A 32 -6.98 8.60 1.35
N ALA A 33 -5.86 9.07 1.89
CA ALA A 33 -4.90 8.25 2.60
C ALA A 33 -5.52 7.59 3.84
N GLU A 34 -6.30 8.36 4.62
CA GLU A 34 -6.99 7.81 5.79
C GLU A 34 -8.04 6.76 5.41
N ARG A 35 -8.79 6.99 4.32
CA ARG A 35 -9.73 5.99 3.79
C ARG A 35 -9.00 4.71 3.40
N TYR A 36 -7.92 4.82 2.62
CA TYR A 36 -7.12 3.65 2.22
C TYR A 36 -6.61 2.86 3.42
N ARG A 37 -6.10 3.55 4.45
CA ARG A 37 -5.66 2.89 5.69
C ARG A 37 -6.78 2.13 6.39
N LYS A 38 -7.99 2.71 6.46
CA LYS A 38 -9.15 2.07 7.08
C LYS A 38 -9.63 0.86 6.27
N ASP A 39 -9.77 1.02 4.96
CA ASP A 39 -10.22 -0.04 4.06
C ASP A 39 -9.20 -1.18 4.03
N ALA A 40 -7.89 -0.89 4.04
CA ALA A 40 -6.84 -1.90 4.13
C ALA A 40 -6.96 -2.78 5.38
N LYS A 41 -7.27 -2.18 6.54
CA LYS A 41 -7.53 -2.93 7.78
C LYS A 41 -8.76 -3.82 7.68
N ASP A 42 -9.81 -3.34 7.01
CA ASP A 42 -11.02 -4.12 6.77
C ASP A 42 -10.73 -5.33 5.87
N TYR A 43 -10.05 -5.15 4.75
CA TYR A 43 -9.61 -6.27 3.90
C TYR A 43 -8.70 -7.25 4.64
N TYR A 44 -7.74 -6.74 5.43
CA TYR A 44 -6.86 -7.58 6.23
C TYR A 44 -7.65 -8.46 7.22
N SER A 45 -8.65 -7.89 7.88
CA SER A 45 -9.51 -8.63 8.82
C SER A 45 -10.35 -9.72 8.15
N LYS A 46 -10.65 -9.55 6.85
CA LYS A 46 -11.39 -10.50 6.01
C LYS A 46 -10.48 -11.55 5.37
N GLY A 47 -9.17 -11.48 5.57
CA GLY A 47 -8.19 -12.39 4.97
C GLY A 47 -7.81 -12.05 3.52
N ASP A 48 -8.29 -10.92 2.99
CA ASP A 48 -7.94 -10.45 1.65
C ASP A 48 -6.63 -9.66 1.71
N LEU A 49 -5.52 -10.42 1.69
CA LEU A 49 -4.17 -9.87 1.88
C LEU A 49 -3.71 -9.02 0.69
N GLU A 50 -4.14 -9.34 -0.52
CA GLU A 50 -3.79 -8.60 -1.74
C GLU A 50 -4.38 -7.19 -1.72
N ASN A 51 -5.69 -7.05 -1.49
CA ASN A 51 -6.33 -5.74 -1.41
C ASN A 51 -5.86 -4.96 -0.18
N ALA A 52 -5.63 -5.64 0.95
CA ALA A 52 -5.03 -5.01 2.12
C ALA A 52 -3.66 -4.42 1.80
N PHE A 53 -2.78 -5.18 1.12
CA PHE A 53 -1.46 -4.72 0.74
C PHE A 53 -1.51 -3.52 -0.20
N ILE A 54 -2.32 -3.59 -1.27
CA ILE A 54 -2.47 -2.50 -2.24
C ILE A 54 -2.89 -1.20 -1.53
N LEU A 55 -3.89 -1.27 -0.65
CA LEU A 55 -4.42 -0.08 0.01
C LEU A 55 -3.48 0.48 1.09
N PHE A 56 -2.79 -0.38 1.85
CA PHE A 56 -1.74 0.10 2.74
C PHE A 56 -0.58 0.74 1.97
N ALA A 57 -0.16 0.16 0.84
CA ALA A 57 0.91 0.71 0.00
C ALA A 57 0.51 2.09 -0.54
N ARG A 58 -0.72 2.22 -1.03
CA ARG A 58 -1.30 3.52 -1.43
C ARG A 58 -1.28 4.54 -0.30
N ALA A 59 -1.70 4.15 0.90
CA ALA A 59 -1.71 5.04 2.06
C ALA A 59 -0.28 5.47 2.47
N ALA A 60 0.67 4.53 2.51
CA ALA A 60 2.07 4.81 2.83
C ALA A 60 2.70 5.77 1.82
N THR A 61 2.59 5.49 0.52
CA THR A 61 3.14 6.34 -0.54
C THR A 61 2.52 7.74 -0.51
N LEU A 62 1.21 7.86 -0.26
CA LEU A 62 0.61 9.18 -0.09
C LEU A 62 1.20 9.91 1.12
N VAL A 63 1.27 9.27 2.29
CA VAL A 63 1.66 9.94 3.54
C VAL A 63 3.15 10.26 3.62
N LEU A 64 4.00 9.36 3.15
CA LEU A 64 5.45 9.44 3.30
C LEU A 64 6.15 10.09 2.10
N ASP A 65 5.60 9.95 0.88
CA ASP A 65 6.28 10.42 -0.34
C ASP A 65 5.55 11.59 -0.99
N LYS A 66 4.23 11.49 -1.21
CA LYS A 66 3.49 12.47 -2.01
C LYS A 66 3.03 13.70 -1.21
N LEU A 67 2.43 13.51 -0.05
CA LEU A 67 1.95 14.61 0.78
C LEU A 67 3.08 15.56 1.22
N PRO A 68 4.28 15.10 1.64
CA PRO A 68 5.36 15.99 2.03
C PRO A 68 5.88 16.90 0.90
N THR A 69 5.67 16.51 -0.36
CA THR A 69 6.08 17.29 -1.55
C THR A 69 4.98 18.22 -2.07
N HIS A 70 3.77 18.16 -1.51
CA HIS A 70 2.66 19.00 -1.94
C HIS A 70 2.91 20.48 -1.57
N ARG A 71 2.65 21.41 -2.49
CA ARG A 71 2.90 22.87 -2.33
C ARG A 71 2.35 23.46 -1.03
N ASP A 72 1.16 22.99 -0.63
CA ASP A 72 0.46 23.49 0.56
C ASP A 72 0.82 22.74 1.87
N TYR A 73 1.73 21.75 1.83
CA TYR A 73 2.01 20.88 2.97
C TYR A 73 2.55 21.64 4.19
N TYR A 74 3.55 22.50 3.97
CA TYR A 74 4.17 23.28 5.04
C TYR A 74 3.38 24.53 5.43
N THR A 75 2.47 24.99 4.58
CA THR A 75 1.64 26.17 4.83
C THR A 75 0.33 25.83 5.55
N LEU A 76 -0.29 24.70 5.23
CA LEU A 76 -1.58 24.30 5.80
C LEU A 76 -1.49 23.36 7.00
N LEU A 77 -0.36 22.68 7.20
CA LEU A 77 -0.18 21.76 8.32
C LEU A 77 0.78 22.32 9.35
N SER A 78 0.42 22.20 10.62
CA SER A 78 1.32 22.50 11.74
C SER A 78 2.41 21.44 11.86
N THR A 79 3.50 21.77 12.56
CA THR A 79 4.57 20.82 12.88
C THR A 79 4.03 19.55 13.54
N THR A 80 3.11 19.68 14.50
CA THR A 80 2.47 18.54 15.16
C THR A 80 1.67 17.67 14.19
N GLN A 81 0.91 18.27 13.27
CA GLN A 81 0.14 17.52 12.27
C GLN A 81 1.08 16.74 11.32
N ARG A 82 2.18 17.35 10.90
CA ARG A 82 3.20 16.68 10.06
C ARG A 82 3.90 15.54 10.81
N SER A 83 4.25 15.73 12.07
CA SER A 83 4.84 14.67 12.90
C SER A 83 3.87 13.50 13.09
N ASN A 84 2.59 13.78 13.34
CA ASN A 84 1.56 12.74 13.46
C ASN A 84 1.35 11.98 12.14
N LEU A 85 1.40 12.68 10.99
CA LEU A 85 1.35 12.05 9.67
C LEU A 85 2.54 11.10 9.46
N SER A 86 3.76 11.54 9.76
CA SER A 86 4.96 10.70 9.65
C SER A 86 4.86 9.44 10.53
N TRP A 87 4.46 9.61 11.79
CA TRP A 87 4.28 8.49 12.72
C TRP A 87 3.19 7.51 12.26
N ASN A 88 2.06 8.02 11.77
CA ASN A 88 1.01 7.18 11.18
C ASN A 88 1.50 6.46 9.92
N GLY A 89 2.34 7.10 9.11
CA GLY A 89 2.99 6.49 7.96
C GLY A 89 3.88 5.32 8.36
N GLN A 90 4.66 5.46 9.43
CA GLN A 90 5.49 4.36 9.94
C GLN A 90 4.66 3.15 10.36
N ASN A 91 3.56 3.37 11.09
CA ASN A 91 2.65 2.27 11.45
C ASN A 91 2.07 1.55 10.22
N ILE A 92 1.86 2.25 9.10
CA ILE A 92 1.40 1.62 7.86
C ILE A 92 2.51 0.76 7.25
N VAL A 93 3.75 1.22 7.27
CA VAL A 93 4.92 0.47 6.78
C VAL A 93 5.14 -0.83 7.57
N ASP A 94 4.91 -0.79 8.88
CA ASP A 94 5.00 -2.00 9.72
C ASP A 94 3.95 -3.04 9.28
N ASN A 95 2.69 -2.62 9.07
CA ASN A 95 1.63 -3.50 8.54
C ASN A 95 1.95 -4.04 7.13
N LEU A 96 2.60 -3.24 6.27
CA LEU A 96 3.04 -3.68 4.95
C LEU A 96 4.12 -4.74 5.01
N SER A 97 5.04 -4.63 5.97
CA SER A 97 6.13 -5.59 6.15
C SER A 97 5.58 -6.97 6.52
N ASP A 98 4.61 -7.01 7.45
CA ASP A 98 3.91 -8.24 7.83
C ASP A 98 3.15 -8.86 6.64
N LEU A 99 2.43 -8.02 5.87
CA LEU A 99 1.69 -8.47 4.69
C LEU A 99 2.61 -9.01 3.59
N LYS A 100 3.73 -8.35 3.34
CA LYS A 100 4.73 -8.77 2.36
C LYS A 100 5.23 -10.19 2.65
N ILE A 101 5.54 -10.49 3.91
CA ILE A 101 5.98 -11.84 4.31
C ILE A 101 4.89 -12.88 4.00
N LYS A 102 3.63 -12.59 4.34
CA LYS A 102 2.52 -13.52 4.09
C LYS A 102 2.28 -13.77 2.60
N LEU A 103 2.32 -12.71 1.79
CA LEU A 103 2.11 -12.81 0.34
C LEU A 103 3.24 -13.58 -0.36
N ILE A 104 4.50 -13.37 0.06
CA ILE A 104 5.64 -14.16 -0.43
C ILE A 104 5.43 -15.64 -0.10
N ASN A 105 5.09 -15.96 1.15
CA ASN A 105 4.85 -17.34 1.54
C ASN A 105 3.70 -18.00 0.74
N GLN A 106 2.62 -17.27 0.47
CA GLN A 106 1.51 -17.75 -0.37
C GLN A 106 1.94 -18.05 -1.81
N TYR A 107 2.78 -17.19 -2.38
CA TYR A 107 3.33 -17.39 -3.71
C TYR A 107 4.28 -18.60 -3.76
N ASP A 108 5.17 -18.73 -2.77
CA ASP A 108 6.11 -19.86 -2.67
C ASP A 108 5.40 -21.21 -2.42
N GLU A 109 4.30 -21.21 -1.67
CA GLU A 109 3.42 -22.37 -1.52
C GLU A 109 2.75 -22.74 -2.85
N TRP A 110 2.30 -21.75 -3.61
CA TRP A 110 1.70 -21.99 -4.93
C TRP A 110 2.70 -22.57 -5.93
N LEU A 111 3.94 -22.05 -5.97
CA LEU A 111 5.02 -22.57 -6.82
C LEU A 111 5.35 -24.03 -6.48
N ARG A 112 5.48 -24.36 -5.19
CA ARG A 112 5.72 -25.75 -4.75
C ARG A 112 4.61 -26.71 -5.15
N ALA A 113 3.37 -26.23 -5.21
CA ALA A 113 2.22 -27.01 -5.67
C ALA A 113 2.12 -27.12 -7.20
N HIS A 114 2.81 -26.24 -7.95
CA HIS A 114 2.78 -26.16 -9.41
C HIS A 114 4.20 -26.09 -10.01
N PRO A 115 5.06 -27.11 -9.81
CA PRO A 115 6.46 -27.06 -10.24
C PRO A 115 6.63 -26.91 -11.77
N GLU A 116 5.61 -27.28 -12.56
CA GLU A 116 5.62 -27.16 -14.03
C GLU A 116 5.69 -25.70 -14.52
N THR A 117 5.35 -24.72 -13.66
CA THR A 117 5.42 -23.30 -14.02
C THR A 117 6.82 -22.69 -13.88
N GLU A 118 7.78 -23.37 -13.25
CA GLU A 118 9.18 -22.90 -13.18
C GLU A 118 9.98 -23.23 -14.44
N HIS A 119 9.47 -24.08 -15.35
CA HIS A 119 10.25 -24.60 -16.49
C HIS A 119 9.73 -24.12 -17.86
N SER A 120 8.85 -23.12 -17.88
CA SER A 120 8.36 -22.49 -19.11
C SER A 120 8.92 -21.07 -19.25
N ASP A 121 10.23 -20.97 -19.50
CA ASP A 121 10.90 -19.80 -20.07
C ASP A 121 11.68 -20.21 -21.33
#